data_AF-A0A522RMJ8-F1
#
_entry.id   AF-A0A522RMJ8-F1
#
_cell.length_a   1.000
_cell.length_b   1.000
_cell.length_c   1.000
_cell.angle_alpha   90.00
_cell.angle_beta   90.00
_cell.angle_gamma   90.00
#
_symmetry.space_group_name_H-M   'P 1'
#
loop_
_entity.id
_entity.type
_entity.pdbx_description
1 polymer ?
#
loop_
_entity_poly.entity_id
_entity_poly.type
_entity_poly.pdbx_seq_one_letter_code
_entity_poly.pdbx_strand_id
1 'polypeptide(L)' 'MNDNEIIQSAYARILDELFSDYFSALAGAGGDAATEAHALADFRKGVALARQARQQALAAVGGP' A
#
# COMPACT_ATOMS: atom_id res chain seq x y z
N MET A 1 -10.80 20.69 -3.50
CA MET A 1 -9.95 19.61 -2.99
C MET A 1 -8.52 20.10 -3.06
N ASN A 2 -7.80 20.17 -1.94
CA ASN A 2 -6.41 20.62 -1.90
C ASN A 2 -5.45 19.44 -2.10
N ASP A 3 -4.17 19.72 -2.34
CA ASP A 3 -3.19 18.67 -2.65
C ASP A 3 -3.03 17.66 -1.50
N ASN A 4 -3.17 18.10 -0.25
CA ASN A 4 -3.16 17.20 0.90
C ASN A 4 -4.31 16.19 0.84
N GLU A 5 -5.54 16.62 0.52
CA GLU A 5 -6.70 15.74 0.37
C GLU A 5 -6.52 14.75 -0.79
N ILE A 6 -5.89 15.19 -1.89
CA ILE A 6 -5.55 14.32 -3.03
C ILE A 6 -4.54 13.26 -2.61
N ILE A 7 -3.48 13.65 -1.91
CA ILE A 7 -2.44 12.71 -1.43
C ILE A 7 -3.01 11.70 -0.44
N GLN A 8 -3.85 12.12 0.51
CA GLN A 8 -4.49 11.18 1.44
C GLN A 8 -5.45 10.22 0.72
N SER A 9 -6.23 10.72 -0.23
CA SER A 9 -7.17 9.90 -1.01
C SER A 9 -6.44 8.87 -1.87
N ALA A 10 -5.35 9.28 -2.54
CA ALA A 10 -4.51 8.38 -3.31
C ALA A 10 -3.84 7.31 -2.43
N TYR A 11 -3.35 7.70 -1.24
CA TYR A 11 -2.79 6.77 -0.28
C TYR A 11 -3.82 5.75 0.21
N ALA A 12 -5.03 6.18 0.55
CA ALA A 12 -6.11 5.28 0.97
C ALA A 12 -6.44 4.26 -0.14
N ARG A 13 -6.59 4.73 -1.38
CA ARG A 13 -6.85 3.86 -2.54
C ARG A 13 -5.75 2.81 -2.72
N ILE A 14 -4.48 3.20 -2.60
CA ILE A 14 -3.37 2.26 -2.75
C ILE A 14 -3.36 1.21 -1.63
N LEU A 15 -3.77 1.57 -0.40
CA LEU A 15 -3.89 0.58 0.66
C LEU A 15 -5.00 -0.43 0.36
N ASP A 16 -6.15 0.02 -0.14
CA ASP A 16 -7.25 -0.86 -0.52
C ASP A 16 -6.83 -1.84 -1.63
N GLU A 17 -6.11 -1.35 -2.66
CA GLU A 17 -5.55 -2.17 -3.73
C GLU A 17 -4.55 -3.21 -3.18
N LEU A 18 -3.62 -2.80 -2.29
CA LEU A 18 -2.66 -3.71 -1.66
C LEU A 18 -3.34 -4.79 -0.79
N PHE A 19 -4.41 -4.44 -0.07
CA PHE A 19 -5.19 -5.42 0.70
C PHE A 19 -5.90 -6.41 -0.23
N SER A 20 -6.52 -5.91 -1.30
CA SER A 20 -7.20 -6.75 -2.31
C SER A 20 -6.23 -7.77 -2.93
N ASP A 21 -5.03 -7.32 -3.32
CA ASP A 21 -3.99 -8.17 -3.89
C ASP A 21 -3.51 -9.22 -2.87
N TYR A 22 -3.30 -8.81 -1.61
CA TYR A 22 -2.90 -9.72 -0.54
C TYR A 22 -3.95 -10.80 -0.28
N PHE A 23 -5.23 -10.45 -0.17
CA PHE A 23 -6.29 -11.44 0.03
C PHE A 23 -6.45 -12.38 -1.18
N SER A 24 -6.30 -11.85 -2.39
CA SER A 24 -6.33 -12.66 -3.61
C SER A 24 -5.17 -13.66 -3.65
N ALA A 25 -3.97 -13.22 -3.23
CA ALA A 25 -2.80 -14.08 -3.12
C ALA A 25 -2.96 -15.16 -2.04
N LEU A 26 -3.54 -14.84 -0.88
CA LEU A 26 -3.86 -15.83 0.16
C LEU A 26 -4.89 -16.86 -0.32
N ALA A 27 -5.95 -16.41 -0.99
CA ALA A 27 -6.95 -17.31 -1.56
C ALA A 27 -6.33 -18.25 -2.61
N GLY A 28 -5.42 -17.74 -3.44
CA GLY A 28 -4.67 -18.52 -4.42
C GLY A 28 -3.64 -19.48 -3.82
N ALA A 29 -3.07 -19.15 -2.66
CA ALA A 29 -2.10 -19.99 -1.96
C ALA A 29 -2.71 -21.30 -1.45
N GLY A 30 -4.02 -21.32 -1.14
CA GLY A 30 -4.73 -22.53 -0.74
C GLY A 30 -4.15 -23.22 0.50
N GLY A 31 -3.54 -22.46 1.41
CA GLY A 31 -2.86 -22.99 2.60
C GLY A 31 -1.38 -23.33 2.43
N ASP A 32 -0.78 -23.03 1.27
CA ASP A 32 0.67 -23.15 1.08
C ASP A 32 1.43 -22.07 1.85
N ALA A 33 2.10 -22.49 2.94
CA ALA A 33 2.76 -21.58 3.87
C ALA A 33 3.88 -20.73 3.21
N ALA A 34 4.56 -21.26 2.20
CA ALA A 34 5.60 -20.52 1.50
C ALA A 34 4.99 -19.38 0.66
N THR A 35 3.92 -19.66 -0.08
CA THR A 35 3.19 -18.68 -0.89
C THR A 35 2.51 -17.63 0.00
N GLU A 36 1.92 -18.03 1.13
CA GLU A 36 1.37 -17.09 2.12
C GLU A 36 2.44 -16.16 2.71
N ALA A 37 3.61 -16.70 3.04
CA ALA A 37 4.73 -15.91 3.54
C ALA A 37 5.25 -14.91 2.49
N HIS A 38 5.30 -15.31 1.21
CA HIS A 38 5.63 -14.42 0.10
C HIS A 38 4.59 -13.31 -0.06
N ALA A 39 3.31 -13.64 -0.08
CA ALA A 39 2.22 -12.66 -0.17
C ALA A 39 2.29 -11.64 0.98
N LEU A 40 2.58 -12.08 2.20
CA LEU A 40 2.74 -11.21 3.37
C LEU A 40 3.97 -10.30 3.25
N ALA A 41 5.08 -10.82 2.74
CA ALA A 41 6.29 -10.04 2.53
C ALA A 41 6.07 -8.93 1.49
N ASP A 42 5.43 -9.26 0.37
CA ASP A 42 5.11 -8.31 -0.70
C ASP A 42 4.14 -7.23 -0.23
N PHE A 43 3.08 -7.63 0.49
CA PHE A 43 2.14 -6.69 1.10
C PHE A 43 2.85 -5.68 2.03
N ARG A 44 3.68 -6.17 2.95
CA ARG A 44 4.44 -5.30 3.88
C ARG A 44 5.36 -4.33 3.15
N LYS A 45 6.05 -4.82 2.10
CA LYS A 45 6.90 -3.99 1.26
C LYS A 45 6.09 -2.90 0.54
N GLY A 46 4.95 -3.26 -0.03
CA GLY A 46 4.02 -2.33 -0.68
C GLY A 46 3.54 -1.23 0.26
N VAL A 47 3.09 -1.59 1.47
CA VAL A 47 2.65 -0.61 2.49
C VAL A 47 3.78 0.35 2.88
N ALA A 48 5.00 -0.15 3.05
CA ALA A 48 6.16 0.69 3.37
C ALA A 48 6.45 1.71 2.26
N LEU A 49 6.43 1.27 1.00
CA LEU A 49 6.64 2.14 -0.16
C LEU A 49 5.52 3.19 -0.30
N ALA A 50 4.26 2.78 -0.15
CA ALA A 50 3.11 3.69 -0.17
C ALA A 50 3.23 4.78 0.90
N ARG A 51 3.65 4.41 2.12
CA ARG A 51 3.86 5.36 3.22
C ARG A 51 4.97 6.35 2.87
N GLN A 52 6.09 5.86 2.34
CA GLN A 52 7.21 6.72 1.94
C GLN A 52 6.81 7.69 0.82
N ALA A 53 6.11 7.21 -0.21
CA ALA A 53 5.63 8.05 -1.30
C ALA A 53 4.68 9.14 -0.80
N ARG A 54 3.75 8.80 0.12
CA ARG A 54 2.88 9.78 0.78
C ARG A 54 3.67 10.85 1.53
N GLN A 55 4.67 10.45 2.31
CA GLN A 55 5.50 11.39 3.07
C GLN A 55 6.27 12.35 2.16
N GLN A 56 6.85 11.83 1.08
CA GLN A 56 7.55 12.65 0.08
C GLN A 56 6.60 13.63 -0.61
N ALA A 57 5.40 13.17 -0.99
CA ALA A 57 4.39 14.04 -1.61
C ALA A 57 3.91 15.13 -0.64
N LEU A 58 3.62 14.80 0.62
CA LEU A 58 3.22 15.77 1.65
C LEU A 58 4.32 16.81 1.90
N ALA A 59 5.59 16.40 1.91
CA ALA A 59 6.70 17.32 2.04
C ALA A 59 6.85 18.28 0.85
N ALA A 60 6.53 17.81 -0.36
CA ALA A 60 6.60 18.62 -1.58
C ALA A 60 5.47 19.66 -1.69
N VAL A 61 4.29 19.37 -1.11
CA VAL A 61 3.15 20.31 -1.10
C VAL A 61 3.09 21.16 0.18
N GLY A 62 3.83 20.75 1.21
CA GLY A 62 3.81 21.34 2.55
C GLY A 62 5.07 22.13 2.94
N GLY A 63 5.95 22.50 2.00
CA GLY A 63 7.10 23.34 2.35
C GLY A 63 7.59 24.25 1.22
N PRO A 64 8.29 25.35 1.56
CA PRO A 64 7.93 26.36 2.57
C PRO A 64 6.70 27.20 2.18
#